data_AF-A0AAW4WM23-F1
#
_entry.id   AF-A0AAW4WM23-F1
#
_cell.length_a   1.000
_cell.length_b   1.000
_cell.length_c   1.000
_cell.angle_alpha   90.00
_cell.angle_beta   90.00
_cell.angle_gamma   90.00
#
_symmetry.space_group_name_H-M   'P 1'
#
loop_
_entity.id
_entity.type
_entity.pdbx_description
1 polymer ?
#
loop_
_entity_poly.entity_id
_entity_poly.type
_entity_poly.pdbx_seq_one_letter_code
_entity_poly.pdbx_strand_id
1 'polypeptide(L)'
;MATTVTNTEALGNKISELQTLHDTWADKTYTAVDIGECGGSTIIQIEEMGNMFQRMQDAYVTLLAQTISYMTNRKESLDTKESNAAATVSE
;
A
#
# COMPACT_ATOMS: atom_id res chain seq x y z
N MET A 1 -5.63 -26.91 8.53
CA MET A 1 -4.21 -27.07 8.89
C MET A 1 -3.38 -26.81 7.64
N ALA A 2 -2.92 -27.80 6.86
CA ALA A 2 -2.02 -27.57 5.71
C ALA A 2 -2.47 -26.47 4.70
N THR A 3 -3.72 -26.50 4.21
CA THR A 3 -4.23 -25.48 3.27
C THR A 3 -4.36 -24.10 3.91
N THR A 4 -4.59 -24.03 5.23
CA THR A 4 -4.71 -22.76 5.96
C THR A 4 -3.35 -22.11 6.15
N VAL A 5 -2.32 -22.90 6.52
CA VAL A 5 -0.91 -22.48 6.62
C VAL A 5 -0.38 -21.97 5.29
N THR A 6 -0.60 -22.69 4.19
CA THR A 6 -0.15 -22.25 2.86
C THR A 6 -0.81 -20.92 2.44
N ASN A 7 -2.05 -20.68 2.88
CA ASN A 7 -2.76 -19.42 2.60
C ASN A 7 -2.24 -18.25 3.44
N THR A 8 -1.82 -18.46 4.69
CA THR A 8 -1.28 -17.39 5.56
C THR A 8 0.14 -16.99 5.15
N GLU A 9 0.96 -17.93 4.69
CA GLU A 9 2.28 -17.65 4.08
C GLU A 9 2.14 -16.85 2.77
N ALA A 10 1.27 -17.28 1.86
CA ALA A 10 1.02 -16.56 0.61
C ALA A 10 0.50 -15.14 0.86
N LEU A 11 -0.34 -14.97 1.88
CA LEU A 11 -0.83 -13.65 2.30
C LEU A 11 0.29 -12.78 2.87
N GLY A 12 1.20 -13.34 3.66
CA GLY A 12 2.39 -12.65 4.18
C GLY A 12 3.32 -12.15 3.07
N ASN A 13 3.54 -12.97 2.04
CA ASN A 13 4.34 -12.58 0.88
C ASN A 13 3.72 -11.39 0.14
N LYS A 14 2.39 -11.39 -0.06
CA LYS A 14 1.69 -10.25 -0.69
C LYS A 14 1.69 -8.99 0.15
N ILE A 15 1.60 -9.10 1.47
CA ILE A 15 1.78 -7.94 2.37
C ILE A 15 3.17 -7.33 2.19
N SER A 16 4.21 -8.17 2.11
CA SER A 16 5.61 -7.71 1.93
C SER A 16 5.85 -7.03 0.58
N GLU A 17 5.27 -7.57 -0.50
CA GLU A 17 5.29 -6.93 -1.83
C GLU A 17 4.60 -5.56 -1.80
N LEU A 18 3.43 -5.46 -1.14
CA LEU A 18 2.68 -4.21 -1.02
C LEU A 18 3.44 -3.18 -0.16
N GLN A 19 4.12 -3.60 0.90
CA GLN A 19 4.97 -2.73 1.72
C GLN A 19 6.12 -2.15 0.88
N THR A 20 6.80 -2.99 0.11
CA THR A 20 7.88 -2.53 -0.80
C THR A 20 7.36 -1.50 -1.80
N LEU A 21 6.16 -1.73 -2.34
CA LEU A 21 5.53 -0.81 -3.27
C LEU A 21 5.13 0.51 -2.58
N HIS A 22 4.54 0.43 -1.39
CA HIS A 22 4.18 1.59 -0.58
C HIS A 22 5.41 2.48 -0.33
N ASP A 23 6.51 1.89 0.15
CA ASP A 23 7.72 2.62 0.50
C ASP A 23 8.36 3.26 -0.74
N THR A 24 8.36 2.55 -1.87
CA THR A 24 8.84 3.07 -3.15
C THR A 24 8.05 4.31 -3.62
N TRP A 25 6.73 4.32 -3.40
CA TRP A 25 5.89 5.45 -3.79
C TRP A 25 5.85 6.57 -2.76
N ALA A 26 6.03 6.26 -1.47
CA ALA A 26 6.13 7.25 -0.41
C ALA A 26 7.44 8.04 -0.46
N ASP A 27 8.55 7.39 -0.86
CA ASP A 27 9.86 8.03 -0.99
C ASP A 27 10.01 8.90 -2.25
N LYS A 28 9.12 8.71 -3.24
CA LYS A 28 9.13 9.53 -4.46
C LYS A 28 8.72 10.97 -4.13
N THR A 29 9.69 11.87 -4.06
CA THR A 29 9.41 13.30 -4.00
C THR A 29 9.07 13.82 -5.39
N TYR A 30 7.84 14.31 -5.57
CA TYR A 30 7.52 15.15 -6.74
C TYR A 30 8.10 16.55 -6.52
N THR A 31 8.97 16.99 -7.42
CA THR A 31 9.39 18.39 -7.46
C THR A 31 8.51 19.08 -8.49
N ALA A 32 7.62 19.96 -8.02
CA ALA A 32 6.90 20.86 -8.91
C ALA A 32 7.91 21.66 -9.72
N VAL A 33 7.65 21.80 -11.02
CA VAL A 33 8.46 22.68 -11.86
C VAL A 33 8.29 24.10 -11.32
N ASP A 34 9.36 24.75 -10.86
CA ASP A 34 9.36 26.17 -10.48
C ASP A 34 9.46 27.01 -11.76
N ILE A 35 8.41 27.77 -12.06
CA ILE A 35 8.23 28.44 -13.36
C ILE A 35 8.27 29.96 -13.30
N GLY A 36 8.50 30.55 -12.12
CA GLY A 36 8.65 32.00 -11.94
C GLY A 36 7.46 32.83 -12.49
N GLU A 37 7.61 34.16 -12.51
CA GLU A 37 6.52 35.09 -12.89
C GLU A 37 6.26 35.20 -14.42
N CYS A 38 6.88 34.36 -15.26
CA CYS A 38 6.87 34.52 -16.73
C CYS A 38 6.16 33.39 -17.51
N GLY A 39 5.36 32.54 -16.86
CA GLY A 39 4.69 31.41 -17.49
C GLY A 39 3.42 31.78 -18.28
N GLY A 40 3.45 31.66 -19.62
CA GLY A 40 2.23 31.70 -20.45
C GLY A 40 1.26 30.55 -20.19
N SER A 41 0.07 30.54 -20.81
CA SER A 41 -1.01 29.58 -20.52
C SER A 41 -0.63 28.09 -20.59
N THR A 42 0.29 27.69 -21.47
CA THR A 42 0.81 26.31 -21.56
C THR A 42 1.61 25.90 -20.32
N ILE A 43 2.24 26.87 -19.65
CA ILE A 43 3.11 26.64 -18.50
C ILE A 43 2.26 26.42 -17.23
N ILE A 44 1.16 27.17 -17.09
CA ILE A 44 0.14 26.95 -16.04
C ILE A 44 -0.42 25.53 -16.10
N GLN A 45 -0.69 25.02 -17.31
CA GLN A 45 -1.20 23.66 -17.50
C GLN A 45 -0.22 22.57 -17.03
N ILE A 46 1.09 22.80 -17.18
CA ILE A 46 2.13 21.85 -16.71
C ILE A 46 2.15 21.81 -15.18
N GLU A 47 2.02 22.98 -14.54
CA GLU A 47 1.94 23.13 -13.08
C GLU A 47 0.71 22.40 -12.51
N GLU A 48 -0.46 22.59 -13.15
CA GLU A 48 -1.70 21.90 -12.79
C GLU A 48 -1.59 20.38 -12.95
N MET A 49 -0.99 19.90 -14.05
CA MET A 49 -0.74 18.47 -14.25
C MET A 49 0.18 17.89 -13.17
N GLY A 50 1.23 18.61 -12.78
CA GLY A 50 2.12 18.24 -11.69
C GLY A 50 1.40 18.09 -10.36
N ASN A 51 0.59 19.08 -10.02
CA ASN A 51 -0.23 19.07 -8.81
C ASN A 51 -1.25 17.91 -8.80
N MET A 52 -1.86 17.60 -9.95
CA MET A 52 -2.74 16.44 -10.06
C MET A 52 -1.99 15.11 -9.89
N PHE A 53 -0.78 15.00 -10.45
CA PHE A 53 0.06 13.81 -10.27
C PHE A 53 0.44 13.60 -8.80
N GLN A 54 0.84 14.66 -8.10
CA GLN A 54 1.16 14.59 -6.68
C GLN A 54 -0.06 14.14 -5.84
N ARG A 55 -1.24 14.70 -6.09
CA ARG A 55 -2.48 14.27 -5.41
C ARG A 55 -2.82 12.80 -5.69
N MET A 56 -2.60 12.36 -6.93
CA MET A 56 -2.83 10.96 -7.31
C MET A 56 -1.84 10.02 -6.61
N GLN A 57 -0.58 10.43 -6.48
CA GLN A 57 0.43 9.71 -5.71
C GLN A 57 0.03 9.60 -4.23
N ASP A 58 -0.38 10.68 -3.59
CA ASP A 58 -0.80 10.68 -2.18
C ASP A 58 -2.00 9.73 -1.95
N ALA A 59 -2.99 9.76 -2.87
CA ALA A 59 -4.13 8.86 -2.83
C ALA A 59 -3.70 7.39 -3.01
N TYR A 60 -2.74 7.13 -3.88
CA TYR A 60 -2.23 5.78 -4.12
C TYR A 60 -1.46 5.22 -2.93
N VAL A 61 -0.58 6.02 -2.31
CA VAL A 61 0.13 5.66 -1.07
C VAL A 61 -0.87 5.36 0.05
N THR A 62 -1.90 6.21 0.20
CA THR A 62 -2.97 5.99 1.19
C THR A 62 -3.71 4.66 0.97
N LEU A 63 -4.07 4.35 -0.28
CA LEU A 63 -4.74 3.10 -0.63
C LEU A 63 -3.86 1.88 -0.31
N LEU A 64 -2.56 1.96 -0.59
CA LEU A 64 -1.61 0.89 -0.25
C LEU A 64 -1.55 0.68 1.27
N ALA A 65 -1.43 1.75 2.06
CA ALA A 65 -1.40 1.67 3.53
C ALA A 65 -2.68 1.03 4.10
N GLN A 66 -3.86 1.41 3.60
CA GLN A 66 -5.14 0.82 4.00
C GLN A 66 -5.22 -0.67 3.63
N THR A 67 -4.75 -1.03 2.45
CA THR A 67 -4.74 -2.43 1.96
C THR A 67 -3.80 -3.30 2.80
N ILE A 68 -2.60 -2.80 3.11
CA ILE A 68 -1.63 -3.48 3.98
C ILE A 68 -2.24 -3.72 5.36
N SER A 69 -2.86 -2.70 5.95
CA SER A 69 -3.52 -2.81 7.26
C SER A 69 -4.63 -3.87 7.26
N TYR A 70 -5.51 -3.83 6.26
CA TYR A 70 -6.58 -4.82 6.10
C TYR A 70 -6.02 -6.25 5.98
N MET A 71 -5.02 -6.47 5.13
CA MET A 71 -4.44 -7.80 4.90
C MET A 71 -3.70 -8.31 6.13
N THR A 72 -3.01 -7.44 6.88
CA THR A 72 -2.32 -7.78 8.13
C THR A 72 -3.33 -8.26 9.18
N ASN A 73 -4.40 -7.48 9.42
CA ASN A 73 -5.47 -7.87 10.34
C ASN A 73 -6.14 -9.19 9.92
N ARG A 74 -6.31 -9.40 8.60
CA ARG A 74 -6.88 -10.65 8.08
C ARG A 74 -5.97 -11.84 8.34
N LYS A 75 -4.66 -11.68 8.19
CA LYS A 75 -3.65 -12.71 8.48
C LYS A 75 -3.68 -13.09 9.96
N GLU A 76 -3.62 -12.11 10.85
CA GLU A 76 -3.67 -12.34 12.31
C GLU A 76 -4.94 -13.09 12.74
N SER A 77 -6.08 -12.74 12.13
CA SER A 77 -7.35 -13.45 12.36
C SER A 77 -7.30 -14.92 11.92
N LEU A 78 -6.62 -15.22 10.80
CA LEU A 78 -6.44 -16.60 10.33
C LEU A 78 -5.49 -17.38 11.24
N ASP A 79 -4.36 -16.78 11.62
CA ASP A 79 -3.37 -17.39 12.52
C ASP A 79 -4.00 -17.72 13.89
N THR A 80 -4.83 -16.82 14.43
CA THR A 80 -5.57 -17.04 15.69
C THR A 80 -6.58 -18.19 15.56
N LYS A 81 -7.34 -18.25 14.46
CA LYS A 81 -8.31 -19.33 14.22
C LYS A 81 -7.61 -20.68 14.11
N GLU A 82 -6.43 -20.72 13.49
CA GLU A 82 -5.63 -21.93 13.39
C GLU A 82 -5.09 -22.38 14.74
N SER A 83 -4.54 -21.47 15.54
CA SER A 83 -4.08 -21.78 16.90
C SER A 83 -5.19 -22.38 17.76
N ASN A 84 -6.40 -21.82 17.70
CA ASN A 84 -7.53 -22.33 18.46
C ASN A 84 -7.97 -23.72 17.98
N ALA A 85 -8.02 -23.94 16.65
CA ALA A 85 -8.38 -25.24 16.09
C ALA A 85 -7.36 -26.34 16.45
N ALA A 86 -6.06 -26.01 16.48
CA ALA A 86 -5.01 -26.94 16.88
C ALA A 86 -5.11 -27.34 18.36
N ALA A 87 -5.48 -26.40 19.23
CA ALA A 87 -5.70 -26.68 20.65
C ALA A 87 -6.89 -27.63 20.89
N THR A 88 -8.01 -27.44 20.19
CA THR A 88 -9.20 -28.30 20.33
C THR A 88 -9.01 -29.73 19.79
N VAL A 89 -8.10 -29.95 18.83
CA VAL A 89 -7.81 -31.31 18.30
C VAL A 89 -6.85 -32.10 19.21
N SER A 90 -6.19 -31.41 20.16
CA SER A 90 -5.21 -32.02 21.07
C SER A 90 -5.81 -32.44 22.42
N GLU A 91 -7.09 -32.15 22.67
CA GLU A 91 -7.92 -32.67 23.78
C GLU A 91 -8.73 -33.89 23.35
#